data_AF-A0A2U3KF72-F1
#
_entry.id   AF-A0A2U3KF72-F1
#
_cell.length_a   1.000
_cell.length_b   1.000
_cell.length_c   1.000
_cell.angle_alpha   90.00
_cell.angle_beta   90.00
_cell.angle_gamma   90.00
#
_symmetry.space_group_name_H-M   'P 1'
#
loop_
_entity.id
_entity.type
_entity.pdbx_description
1 polymer ?
#
loop_
_entity_poly.entity_id
_entity_poly.type
_entity_poly.pdbx_seq_one_letter_code
_entity_poly.pdbx_strand_id
1 'polypeptide(L)'
;MDNSFSPHSGFEEAVNTAPLATGLIALCVAAGCRELPARLTVDAPNTEIPADGRSVVRLPLRLADGKRLDPHHLTAQLLDNKGHGEISLSGTPLALVYRAGVLPGVVTVKLGGKDVVPASIAIQSVPDYADSFGDGTPDVLRLDSVTDRQAFRHWFTAIAEQEAFAGSRLPAEINDCAALLRYAYREALRHHDAAWARTEDLGALPTAADIAKYQYPYTLVGPRLFRVKEGRFAPADLSDGTFAEFADVKTLVLANAHFVSRDVRRALPGDLIFFRQTEQRSPFHSMVFVGRSNFSPGDDWVVYHTGPDGSWPGEIRRVPLSSLLQHPDARWRPLPGNRNFLGIYRWNTLREAN
;
A
#
# COMPACT_ATOMS: atom_id res chain seq x y z
N MET A 1 33.50 -14.21 -110.65
CA MET A 1 33.13 -14.89 -109.41
C MET A 1 32.82 -13.81 -108.40
N ASP A 2 31.54 -13.48 -108.44
CA ASP A 2 30.67 -12.52 -107.75
C ASP A 2 31.25 -11.30 -107.00
N ASN A 3 30.88 -10.16 -107.59
CA ASN A 3 31.14 -8.78 -107.25
C ASN A 3 30.14 -8.23 -106.22
N SER A 4 30.69 -7.59 -105.18
CA SER A 4 30.55 -6.17 -104.86
C SER A 4 29.30 -5.35 -105.28
N PHE A 5 28.80 -4.60 -104.27
CA PHE A 5 28.29 -3.21 -104.28
C PHE A 5 26.86 -2.88 -104.79
N SER A 6 26.15 -2.10 -103.94
CA SER A 6 24.89 -1.32 -104.08
C SER A 6 24.81 -0.47 -105.37
N PRO A 7 23.67 0.14 -105.84
CA PRO A 7 22.71 1.01 -105.09
C PRO A 7 21.25 1.16 -105.65
N HIS A 8 20.47 2.09 -105.05
CA HIS A 8 19.19 2.74 -105.48
C HIS A 8 17.91 1.85 -105.46
N SER A 9 16.67 2.26 -105.14
CA SER A 9 15.90 3.52 -105.04
C SER A 9 14.65 3.17 -104.16
N GLY A 10 14.09 4.00 -103.28
CA GLY A 10 13.29 5.19 -103.56
C GLY A 10 11.91 4.83 -104.13
N PHE A 11 10.86 4.75 -103.31
CA PHE A 11 9.48 5.19 -103.65
C PHE A 11 8.59 5.25 -102.38
N GLU A 12 7.86 6.35 -102.28
CA GLU A 12 6.76 6.71 -101.35
C GLU A 12 5.65 5.62 -101.35
N GLU A 13 4.71 5.50 -100.40
CA GLU A 13 3.84 6.52 -99.82
C GLU A 13 2.93 5.92 -98.72
N ALA A 14 2.51 6.79 -97.80
CA ALA A 14 1.24 6.83 -97.06
C ALA A 14 0.68 5.61 -96.27
N VAL A 15 0.80 5.78 -94.95
CA VAL A 15 -0.04 5.39 -93.81
C VAL A 15 -1.56 5.32 -94.10
N ASN A 16 -2.25 4.26 -93.61
CA ASN A 16 -3.48 4.43 -92.84
C ASN A 16 -3.82 3.25 -91.90
N THR A 17 -4.42 3.61 -90.77
CA THR A 17 -4.50 2.96 -89.45
C THR A 17 -5.72 2.05 -89.22
N ALA A 18 -5.61 1.08 -88.30
CA ALA A 18 -6.72 0.56 -87.49
C ALA A 18 -6.22 0.05 -86.10
N PRO A 19 -7.03 0.12 -85.01
CA PRO A 19 -6.53 0.27 -83.64
C PRO A 19 -6.53 -1.04 -82.82
N LEU A 20 -5.63 -1.11 -81.83
CA LEU A 20 -5.67 -2.09 -80.73
C LEU A 20 -5.92 -1.35 -79.41
N ALA A 21 -6.96 -1.79 -78.70
CA ALA A 21 -7.47 -1.19 -77.48
C ALA A 21 -6.48 -1.32 -76.31
N THR A 22 -6.10 -0.18 -75.74
CA THR A 22 -5.32 -0.09 -74.50
C THR A 22 -6.28 -0.02 -73.31
N GLY A 23 -6.35 -1.07 -72.50
CA GLY A 23 -7.04 -1.04 -71.21
C GLY A 23 -6.23 -0.25 -70.19
N LEU A 24 -6.77 0.87 -69.70
CA LEU A 24 -6.27 1.55 -68.51
C LEU A 24 -6.77 0.78 -67.27
N ILE A 25 -5.85 0.16 -66.52
CA ILE A 25 -6.13 -0.25 -65.15
C ILE A 25 -6.10 1.01 -64.29
N ALA A 26 -7.28 1.49 -63.89
CA ALA A 26 -7.40 2.51 -62.86
C ALA A 26 -7.00 1.91 -61.51
N LEU A 27 -5.74 2.12 -61.11
CA LEU A 27 -5.29 1.86 -59.75
C LEU A 27 -5.93 2.91 -58.84
N CYS A 28 -7.14 2.64 -58.34
CA CYS A 28 -7.69 3.38 -57.21
C CYS A 28 -6.81 3.08 -56.00
N VAL A 29 -5.80 3.92 -55.76
CA VAL A 29 -5.18 4.00 -54.44
C VAL A 29 -6.26 4.57 -53.54
N ALA A 30 -6.96 3.70 -52.82
CA ALA A 30 -7.73 4.11 -51.66
C ALA A 30 -6.73 4.74 -50.69
N ALA A 31 -6.61 6.07 -50.74
CA ALA A 31 -6.04 6.84 -49.67
C ALA A 31 -6.96 6.60 -48.48
N GLY A 32 -6.67 5.55 -47.70
CA GLY A 32 -7.38 5.28 -46.46
C GLY A 32 -7.29 6.55 -45.64
N CYS A 33 -8.44 7.21 -45.44
CA CYS A 33 -8.56 8.31 -44.50
C CYS A 33 -8.12 7.77 -43.15
N ARG A 34 -6.86 7.99 -42.78
CA ARG A 34 -6.42 7.82 -41.40
C ARG A 34 -7.19 8.86 -40.61
N GLU A 35 -8.16 8.42 -39.81
CA GLU A 35 -8.84 9.32 -38.87
C GLU A 35 -7.76 10.00 -38.01
N LEU A 36 -7.82 11.33 -37.94
CA LEU A 36 -6.91 12.08 -37.09
C LEU A 36 -7.23 11.75 -35.63
N PRO A 37 -6.21 11.59 -34.75
CA PRO A 37 -6.44 11.31 -33.35
C PRO A 37 -7.33 12.37 -32.70
N ALA A 38 -8.36 11.94 -31.98
CA ALA A 38 -9.28 12.84 -31.29
C ALA A 38 -8.67 13.35 -29.98
N ARG A 39 -8.94 14.61 -29.61
CA ARG A 39 -8.51 15.15 -28.30
C ARG A 39 -9.44 14.68 -27.20
N LEU A 40 -8.86 14.22 -26.09
CA LEU A 40 -9.60 14.00 -24.85
C LEU A 40 -9.95 15.34 -24.20
N THR A 41 -11.19 15.43 -23.72
CA THR A 41 -11.61 16.45 -22.76
C THR A 41 -11.94 15.75 -21.44
N VAL A 42 -11.47 16.36 -20.36
CA VAL A 42 -11.62 15.86 -19.00
C VAL A 42 -12.41 16.94 -18.29
N ASP A 43 -13.61 16.59 -17.84
CA ASP A 43 -14.42 17.49 -17.02
C ASP A 43 -13.89 17.41 -15.58
N ALA A 44 -12.80 18.15 -15.33
CA ALA A 44 -12.18 18.23 -14.03
C ALA A 44 -12.61 19.55 -13.37
N PRO A 45 -13.51 19.53 -12.38
CA PRO A 45 -13.68 20.71 -11.55
C PRO A 45 -12.34 20.98 -10.84
N ASN A 46 -12.06 22.26 -10.53
CA ASN A 46 -10.92 22.67 -9.67
C ASN A 46 -11.15 22.21 -8.22
N THR A 47 -11.41 20.93 -8.01
CA THR A 47 -11.76 20.35 -6.72
C THR A 47 -10.52 19.70 -6.15
N GLU A 48 -10.03 20.28 -5.07
CA GLU A 48 -9.06 19.66 -4.19
C GLU A 48 -9.69 18.41 -3.55
N ILE A 49 -8.91 17.34 -3.44
CA ILE A 49 -9.33 16.08 -2.81
C ILE A 49 -8.47 15.82 -1.56
N PRO A 50 -9.05 15.42 -0.42
CA PRO A 50 -8.26 15.08 0.76
C PRO A 50 -7.36 13.85 0.51
N ALA A 51 -6.10 13.94 0.97
CA ALA A 51 -5.12 12.86 1.01
C ALA A 51 -5.42 11.92 2.19
N ASP A 52 -6.60 11.31 2.21
CA ASP A 52 -7.10 10.53 3.34
C ASP A 52 -7.09 9.01 3.11
N GLY A 53 -6.57 8.55 1.96
CA GLY A 53 -6.54 7.13 1.59
C GLY A 53 -7.89 6.54 1.16
N ARG A 54 -8.97 7.33 1.09
CA ARG A 54 -10.33 6.83 0.82
C ARG A 54 -11.15 7.69 -0.13
N SER A 55 -10.89 8.99 -0.18
CA SER A 55 -11.60 9.95 -1.01
C SER A 55 -11.47 9.58 -2.49
N VAL A 56 -12.57 9.68 -3.22
CA VAL A 56 -12.63 9.29 -4.64
C VAL A 56 -13.17 10.45 -5.45
N VAL A 57 -12.50 10.78 -6.54
CA VAL A 57 -13.03 11.66 -7.59
C VAL A 57 -13.25 10.87 -8.88
N ARG A 58 -14.36 11.17 -9.54
CA ARG A 58 -14.71 10.62 -10.85
C ARG A 58 -14.65 11.76 -11.86
N LEU A 59 -13.76 11.62 -12.84
CA LEU A 59 -13.50 12.62 -13.88
C LEU A 59 -14.00 12.07 -15.22
N PRO A 60 -15.19 12.49 -15.69
CA PRO A 60 -15.75 12.04 -16.95
C PRO A 60 -14.82 12.34 -18.12
N LEU A 61 -14.62 11.34 -18.98
CA LEU A 61 -13.80 11.45 -20.18
C LEU A 61 -14.72 11.56 -21.40
N ARG A 62 -14.42 12.51 -22.28
CA ARG A 62 -15.11 12.70 -23.56
C ARG A 62 -14.10 12.96 -24.66
N LEU A 63 -14.47 12.67 -25.91
CA LEU A 63 -13.72 13.15 -27.08
C LEU A 63 -14.27 14.52 -27.48
N ALA A 64 -13.36 15.42 -27.88
CA ALA A 64 -13.71 16.75 -28.34
C ALA A 64 -14.59 16.74 -29.60
N ASP A 65 -14.51 15.68 -30.40
CA ASP A 65 -15.33 15.47 -31.61
C ASP A 65 -16.71 14.86 -31.32
N GLY A 66 -17.01 14.56 -30.04
CA GLY A 66 -18.28 13.99 -29.60
C GLY A 66 -18.46 12.49 -29.89
N LYS A 67 -17.48 11.82 -30.50
CA LYS A 67 -17.53 10.36 -30.72
C LYS A 67 -17.48 9.59 -29.39
N ARG A 68 -17.97 8.36 -29.41
CA ARG A 68 -17.95 7.47 -28.26
C ARG A 68 -16.52 7.00 -27.97
N LEU A 69 -16.09 7.07 -26.72
CA LEU A 69 -14.84 6.48 -26.22
C LEU A 69 -14.98 4.97 -26.09
N ASP A 70 -14.03 4.24 -26.67
CA ASP A 70 -13.82 2.82 -26.39
C ASP A 70 -12.83 2.67 -25.22
N PRO A 71 -13.26 2.16 -24.05
CA PRO A 71 -12.37 1.98 -22.90
C PRO A 71 -11.22 0.99 -23.17
N HIS A 72 -11.37 0.02 -24.08
CA HIS A 72 -10.32 -0.94 -24.38
C HIS A 72 -9.14 -0.33 -25.15
N HIS A 73 -9.35 0.83 -25.77
CA HIS A 73 -8.32 1.56 -26.49
C HIS A 73 -7.67 2.66 -25.66
N LEU A 74 -8.12 2.87 -24.41
CA LEU A 74 -7.61 3.91 -23.53
C LEU A 74 -6.68 3.33 -22.47
N THR A 75 -5.58 4.02 -22.21
CA THR A 75 -4.68 3.75 -21.11
C THR A 75 -4.62 4.95 -20.17
N ALA A 76 -4.51 4.68 -18.88
CA ALA A 76 -4.30 5.67 -17.86
C ALA A 76 -3.11 5.26 -16.99
N GLN A 77 -2.20 6.19 -16.75
CA GLN A 77 -1.02 5.96 -15.93
C GLN A 77 -0.85 7.07 -14.91
N LEU A 78 -0.71 6.68 -13.65
CA LEU A 78 -0.30 7.55 -12.56
C LEU A 78 1.22 7.69 -12.59
N LEU A 79 1.74 8.92 -12.66
CA LEU A 79 3.20 9.11 -12.73
C LEU A 79 3.92 8.84 -11.40
N ASP A 80 3.24 9.06 -10.29
CA ASP A 80 3.70 8.69 -8.96
C ASP A 80 2.57 7.99 -8.21
N ASN A 81 2.73 6.68 -8.02
CA ASN A 81 1.77 5.83 -7.32
C ASN A 81 2.18 5.50 -5.88
N LYS A 82 3.31 6.03 -5.40
CA LYS A 82 3.87 5.64 -4.11
C LYS A 82 3.23 6.43 -2.97
N GLY A 83 2.07 5.96 -2.50
CA GLY A 83 1.30 6.61 -1.42
C GLY A 83 0.45 7.80 -1.86
N HIS A 84 0.50 8.17 -3.13
CA HIS A 84 -0.33 9.21 -3.74
C HIS A 84 -1.67 8.71 -4.28
N GLY A 85 -1.95 7.40 -4.19
CA GLY A 85 -3.24 6.81 -4.51
C GLY A 85 -3.22 5.94 -5.76
N GLU A 86 -4.41 5.68 -6.28
CA GLU A 86 -4.63 4.73 -7.38
C GLU A 86 -5.62 5.27 -8.41
N ILE A 87 -5.51 4.77 -9.64
CA ILE A 87 -6.41 5.14 -10.73
C ILE A 87 -7.04 3.90 -11.38
N SER A 88 -8.25 4.07 -11.90
CA SER A 88 -8.91 3.10 -12.77
C SER A 88 -9.77 3.81 -13.81
N LEU A 89 -10.11 3.10 -14.89
CA LEU A 89 -11.06 3.57 -15.90
C LEU A 89 -12.35 2.76 -15.74
N SER A 90 -13.46 3.41 -15.42
CA SER A 90 -14.74 2.69 -15.19
C SER A 90 -16.00 3.54 -15.39
N GLY A 91 -17.11 2.85 -15.64
CA GLY A 91 -18.46 3.42 -15.70
C GLY A 91 -18.99 3.74 -17.09
N THR A 92 -20.22 4.25 -17.15
CA THR A 92 -20.90 4.70 -18.37
C THR A 92 -21.72 5.97 -18.05
N PRO A 93 -21.34 7.17 -18.54
CA PRO A 93 -20.20 7.44 -19.42
C PRO A 93 -18.85 7.10 -18.76
N LEU A 94 -17.84 6.81 -19.59
CA LEU A 94 -16.50 6.43 -19.15
C LEU A 94 -15.88 7.55 -18.31
N ALA A 95 -15.26 7.21 -17.17
CA ALA A 95 -14.58 8.14 -16.32
C ALA A 95 -13.21 7.60 -15.86
N LEU A 96 -12.27 8.52 -15.66
CA LEU A 96 -11.11 8.29 -14.82
C LEU A 96 -11.55 8.36 -13.36
N VAL A 97 -11.34 7.29 -12.62
CA VAL A 97 -11.61 7.23 -11.18
C VAL A 97 -10.27 7.28 -10.47
N TYR A 98 -10.06 8.33 -9.67
CA TYR A 98 -8.88 8.47 -8.83
C TYR A 98 -9.31 8.31 -7.37
N ARG A 99 -8.67 7.37 -6.67
CA ARG A 99 -8.74 7.21 -5.21
C ARG A 99 -7.50 7.85 -4.61
N ALA A 100 -7.70 8.83 -3.73
CA ALA A 100 -6.60 9.51 -3.04
C ALA A 100 -5.82 8.53 -2.16
N GLY A 101 -4.49 8.68 -2.15
CA GLY A 101 -3.62 8.06 -1.15
C GLY A 101 -3.54 8.91 0.12
N VAL A 102 -2.52 8.66 0.94
CA VAL A 102 -2.30 9.38 2.21
C VAL A 102 -1.24 10.48 2.12
N LEU A 103 -0.54 10.57 0.98
CA LEU A 103 0.44 11.62 0.74
C LEU A 103 -0.18 12.77 -0.06
N PRO A 104 -0.21 14.00 0.48
CA PRO A 104 -0.71 15.17 -0.24
C PRO A 104 0.28 15.59 -1.34
N GLY A 105 -0.22 16.32 -2.34
CA GLY A 105 0.59 16.83 -3.44
C GLY A 105 -0.17 16.89 -4.77
N VAL A 106 0.53 17.37 -5.80
CA VAL A 106 0.01 17.37 -7.17
C VAL A 106 0.23 15.99 -7.79
N VAL A 107 -0.86 15.32 -8.12
CA VAL A 107 -0.85 14.00 -8.74
C VAL A 107 -1.10 14.14 -10.24
N THR A 108 -0.17 13.65 -11.06
CA THR A 108 -0.29 13.73 -12.52
C THR A 108 -0.72 12.38 -13.10
N VAL A 109 -1.83 12.39 -13.84
CA VAL A 109 -2.34 11.25 -14.60
C VAL A 109 -2.11 11.49 -16.08
N LYS A 110 -1.37 10.59 -16.74
CA LYS A 110 -1.28 10.54 -18.20
C LYS A 110 -2.38 9.67 -18.76
N LEU A 111 -3.13 10.21 -19.71
CA LEU A 111 -4.10 9.50 -20.52
C LEU A 111 -3.55 9.35 -21.93
N GLY A 112 -3.72 8.18 -22.51
CA GLY A 112 -3.32 7.89 -23.88
C GLY A 112 -4.17 6.76 -24.45
N GLY A 113 -3.91 6.38 -25.70
CA GLY A 113 -4.68 5.33 -26.33
C GLY A 113 -4.54 5.29 -27.83
N LYS A 114 -5.22 4.34 -28.46
CA LYS A 114 -5.33 4.27 -29.92
C LYS A 114 -6.25 5.39 -30.40
N ASP A 115 -5.85 6.10 -31.47
CA ASP A 115 -6.63 7.16 -32.12
C ASP A 115 -7.01 8.35 -31.20
N VAL A 116 -6.23 8.56 -30.13
CA VAL A 116 -6.42 9.63 -29.15
C VAL A 116 -5.12 10.42 -28.96
N VAL A 117 -5.23 11.75 -28.87
CA VAL A 117 -4.10 12.62 -28.51
C VAL A 117 -3.78 12.44 -27.01
N PRO A 118 -2.54 12.10 -26.63
CA PRO A 118 -2.16 11.99 -25.22
C PRO A 118 -2.45 13.27 -24.44
N ALA A 119 -2.95 13.11 -23.22
CA ALA A 119 -3.31 14.21 -22.33
C ALA A 119 -2.76 13.96 -20.92
N SER A 120 -2.57 15.04 -20.16
CA SER A 120 -2.19 14.96 -18.75
C SER A 120 -3.20 15.73 -17.91
N ILE A 121 -3.60 15.16 -16.79
CA ILE A 121 -4.45 15.79 -15.79
C ILE A 121 -3.65 15.95 -14.51
N ALA A 122 -3.71 17.11 -13.89
CA ALA A 122 -3.22 17.34 -12.53
C ALA A 122 -4.39 17.29 -11.56
N ILE A 123 -4.25 16.50 -10.48
CA ILE A 123 -5.21 16.42 -9.39
C ILE A 123 -4.50 16.94 -8.14
N GLN A 124 -5.07 17.95 -7.48
CA GLN A 124 -4.54 18.50 -6.24
C GLN A 124 -5.05 17.69 -5.05
N SER A 125 -4.16 16.91 -4.44
CA SER A 125 -4.41 16.22 -3.19
C SER A 125 -3.96 17.10 -2.02
N VAL A 126 -4.84 17.37 -1.05
CA VAL A 126 -4.57 18.26 0.09
C VAL A 126 -4.44 17.48 1.39
N PRO A 127 -3.60 17.92 2.34
CA PRO A 127 -3.38 17.18 3.58
C PRO A 127 -4.67 17.04 4.41
N ASP A 128 -4.85 15.88 5.01
CA ASP A 128 -5.81 15.66 6.10
C ASP A 128 -5.05 15.48 7.43
N TYR A 129 -5.17 16.48 8.30
CA TYR A 129 -4.51 16.53 9.60
C TYR A 129 -5.48 16.34 10.76
N ALA A 130 -6.68 15.81 10.50
CA ALA A 130 -7.63 15.52 11.56
C ALA A 130 -7.03 14.54 12.59
N ASP A 131 -7.30 14.81 13.87
CA ASP A 131 -7.00 13.94 15.01
C ASP A 131 -8.26 13.89 15.87
N SER A 132 -9.21 13.09 15.41
CA SER A 132 -10.56 13.00 16.00
C SER A 132 -10.53 12.48 17.44
N PHE A 133 -9.49 11.72 17.82
CA PHE A 133 -9.33 11.22 19.18
C PHE A 133 -8.51 12.13 20.09
N GLY A 134 -7.79 13.11 19.53
CA GLY A 134 -6.90 13.98 20.27
C GLY A 134 -5.73 13.24 20.94
N ASP A 135 -5.36 12.06 20.41
CA ASP A 135 -4.30 11.21 20.97
C ASP A 135 -2.96 11.38 20.24
N GLY A 136 -2.88 12.35 19.32
CA GLY A 136 -1.66 12.65 18.59
C GLY A 136 -1.43 11.77 17.36
N THR A 137 -2.32 10.80 17.10
CA THR A 137 -2.31 9.99 15.88
C THR A 137 -3.30 10.58 14.86
N PRO A 138 -2.83 11.13 13.73
CA PRO A 138 -3.71 11.58 12.64
C PRO A 138 -4.68 10.48 12.20
N ASP A 139 -5.91 10.87 11.86
CA ASP A 139 -6.96 9.96 11.38
C ASP A 139 -6.55 9.29 10.05
N VAL A 140 -5.73 9.96 9.23
CA VAL A 140 -5.17 9.35 8.01
C VAL A 140 -4.28 8.13 8.30
N LEU A 141 -3.68 8.03 9.50
CA LEU A 141 -2.89 6.86 9.93
C LEU A 141 -3.73 5.76 10.61
N ARG A 142 -5.05 5.92 10.68
CA ARG A 142 -5.97 4.89 11.18
C ARG A 142 -6.49 4.05 10.03
N LEU A 143 -6.67 2.77 10.26
CA LEU A 143 -7.22 1.84 9.28
C LEU A 143 -8.75 1.86 9.42
N ASP A 144 -9.39 2.64 8.56
CA ASP A 144 -10.82 2.92 8.67
C ASP A 144 -11.70 1.77 8.17
N SER A 145 -11.18 0.95 7.25
CA SER A 145 -11.91 -0.22 6.74
C SER A 145 -11.73 -1.44 7.65
N VAL A 146 -12.80 -2.22 7.80
CA VAL A 146 -12.75 -3.49 8.56
C VAL A 146 -11.70 -4.43 7.96
N THR A 147 -11.61 -4.47 6.63
CA THR A 147 -10.65 -5.30 5.89
C THR A 147 -9.20 -4.91 6.21
N ASP A 148 -8.86 -3.61 6.20
CA ASP A 148 -7.51 -3.16 6.53
C ASP A 148 -7.15 -3.47 7.99
N ARG A 149 -8.08 -3.29 8.92
CA ARG A 149 -7.86 -3.66 10.33
C ARG A 149 -7.63 -5.15 10.50
N GLN A 150 -8.38 -5.98 9.78
CA GLN A 150 -8.20 -7.43 9.80
C GLN A 150 -6.86 -7.84 9.17
N ALA A 151 -6.49 -7.23 8.03
CA ALA A 151 -5.20 -7.44 7.39
C ALA A 151 -4.04 -7.07 8.32
N PHE A 152 -4.09 -5.90 8.95
CA PHE A 152 -3.08 -5.48 9.92
C PHE A 152 -2.97 -6.46 11.09
N ARG A 153 -4.10 -6.84 11.71
CA ARG A 153 -4.08 -7.80 12.83
C ARG A 153 -3.50 -9.14 12.42
N HIS A 154 -3.87 -9.63 11.23
CA HIS A 154 -3.36 -10.88 10.69
C HIS A 154 -1.85 -10.82 10.50
N TRP A 155 -1.35 -9.84 9.75
CA TRP A 155 0.08 -9.72 9.48
C TRP A 155 0.88 -9.45 10.74
N PHE A 156 0.43 -8.52 11.59
CA PHE A 156 1.10 -8.19 12.85
C PHE A 156 1.26 -9.42 13.76
N THR A 157 0.21 -10.24 13.89
CA THR A 157 0.27 -11.44 14.72
C THR A 157 1.05 -12.58 14.06
N ALA A 158 0.87 -12.80 12.76
CA ALA A 158 1.57 -13.83 12.02
C ALA A 158 3.08 -13.59 11.99
N ILE A 159 3.51 -12.34 11.78
CA ILE A 159 4.92 -11.94 11.79
C ILE A 159 5.49 -12.10 13.20
N ALA A 160 4.84 -11.52 14.23
CA ALA A 160 5.31 -11.65 15.60
C ALA A 160 5.45 -13.13 16.04
N GLU A 161 4.50 -13.97 15.66
CA GLU A 161 4.51 -15.40 15.95
C GLU A 161 5.58 -16.17 15.18
N GLN A 162 5.81 -15.85 13.90
CA GLN A 162 6.85 -16.47 13.08
C GLN A 162 8.26 -16.22 13.60
N GLU A 163 8.52 -15.03 14.15
CA GLU A 163 9.81 -14.73 14.77
C GLU A 163 10.11 -15.63 15.98
N ALA A 164 9.09 -16.21 16.63
CA ALA A 164 9.30 -17.20 17.68
C ALA A 164 9.88 -18.53 17.16
N PHE A 165 9.79 -18.78 15.86
CA PHE A 165 10.34 -19.96 15.18
C PHE A 165 11.64 -19.68 14.42
N ALA A 166 12.07 -18.41 14.32
CA ALA A 166 13.26 -18.02 13.55
C ALA A 166 14.57 -18.56 14.15
N GLY A 167 14.62 -18.77 15.48
CA GLY A 167 15.80 -19.27 16.18
C GLY A 167 17.02 -18.36 15.95
N SER A 168 18.14 -18.92 15.50
CA SER A 168 19.37 -18.15 15.21
C SER A 168 19.26 -17.23 13.98
N ARG A 169 18.14 -17.27 13.25
CA ARG A 169 17.89 -16.45 12.06
C ARG A 169 17.07 -15.19 12.36
N LEU A 170 16.82 -14.92 13.64
CA LEU A 170 16.09 -13.74 14.09
C LEU A 170 16.73 -12.45 13.49
N PRO A 171 15.94 -11.54 12.91
CA PRO A 171 16.42 -10.25 12.46
C PRO A 171 17.20 -9.52 13.55
N ALA A 172 18.38 -9.00 13.21
CA ALA A 172 19.30 -8.41 14.18
C ALA A 172 18.74 -7.20 14.93
N GLU A 173 17.71 -6.54 14.39
CA GLU A 173 17.03 -5.44 15.08
C GLU A 173 16.17 -5.91 16.25
N ILE A 174 15.70 -7.16 16.26
CA ILE A 174 14.85 -7.71 17.31
C ILE A 174 15.73 -8.19 18.47
N ASN A 175 15.94 -7.29 19.42
CA ASN A 175 16.78 -7.53 20.60
C ASN A 175 16.06 -7.30 21.94
N ASP A 176 14.81 -6.82 21.91
CA ASP A 176 13.96 -6.65 23.07
C ASP A 176 12.47 -6.73 22.71
N CYS A 177 11.59 -6.62 23.71
CA CYS A 177 10.14 -6.64 23.49
C CYS A 177 9.65 -5.47 22.64
N ALA A 178 10.25 -4.28 22.75
CA ALA A 178 9.85 -3.13 21.95
C ALA A 178 10.25 -3.30 20.49
N ALA A 179 11.44 -3.85 20.22
CA ALA A 179 11.93 -4.13 18.89
C ALA A 179 11.08 -5.15 18.15
N LEU A 180 10.63 -6.22 18.82
CA LEU A 180 9.66 -7.17 18.24
C LEU A 180 8.37 -6.46 17.83
N LEU A 181 7.82 -5.59 18.69
CA LEU A 181 6.61 -4.83 18.37
C LEU A 181 6.81 -3.88 17.19
N ARG A 182 7.94 -3.15 17.16
CA ARG A 182 8.26 -2.21 16.08
C ARG A 182 8.44 -2.92 14.75
N TYR A 183 9.16 -4.04 14.76
CA TYR A 183 9.38 -4.89 13.61
C TYR A 183 8.04 -5.40 13.05
N ALA A 184 7.25 -6.10 13.88
CA ALA A 184 5.98 -6.66 13.44
C ALA A 184 4.99 -5.58 12.97
N TYR A 185 4.95 -4.41 13.62
CA TYR A 185 4.08 -3.30 13.21
C TYR A 185 4.48 -2.75 11.83
N ARG A 186 5.78 -2.51 11.61
CA ARG A 186 6.31 -1.98 10.35
C ARG A 186 6.12 -2.97 9.21
N GLU A 187 6.46 -4.23 9.44
CA GLU A 187 6.33 -5.27 8.42
C GLU A 187 4.86 -5.55 8.07
N ALA A 188 3.94 -5.49 9.04
CA ALA A 188 2.51 -5.61 8.77
C ALA A 188 1.93 -4.52 7.86
N LEU A 189 2.63 -3.38 7.71
CA LEU A 189 2.25 -2.29 6.81
C LEU A 189 2.92 -2.38 5.43
N ARG A 190 3.81 -3.35 5.18
CA ARG A 190 4.47 -3.48 3.88
C ARG A 190 3.54 -4.11 2.84
N HIS A 191 3.96 -4.00 1.58
CA HIS A 191 3.43 -4.82 0.50
C HIS A 191 3.98 -6.25 0.65
N HIS A 192 3.12 -7.25 0.76
CA HIS A 192 3.51 -8.64 1.01
C HIS A 192 3.67 -9.43 -0.30
N ASP A 193 4.57 -8.96 -1.17
CA ASP A 193 4.86 -9.62 -2.45
C ASP A 193 5.87 -10.78 -2.32
N ALA A 194 6.17 -11.43 -3.45
CA ALA A 194 7.12 -12.53 -3.48
C ALA A 194 8.56 -12.09 -3.12
N ALA A 195 8.92 -10.81 -3.28
CA ALA A 195 10.23 -10.31 -2.88
C ALA A 195 10.31 -10.19 -1.35
N TRP A 196 9.28 -9.62 -0.72
CA TRP A 196 9.13 -9.57 0.73
C TRP A 196 9.14 -10.98 1.36
N ALA A 197 8.39 -11.92 0.79
CA ALA A 197 8.34 -13.29 1.31
C ALA A 197 9.71 -14.02 1.28
N ARG A 198 10.61 -13.64 0.35
CA ARG A 198 11.95 -14.22 0.23
C ARG A 198 12.96 -13.61 1.21
N THR A 199 12.85 -12.32 1.54
CA THR A 199 13.81 -11.66 2.44
C THR A 199 13.64 -12.13 3.88
N GLU A 200 12.41 -12.47 4.26
CA GLU A 200 12.09 -12.71 5.66
C GLU A 200 11.92 -14.21 6.02
N ASP A 201 12.12 -15.15 5.07
CA ASP A 201 11.75 -16.58 5.23
C ASP A 201 10.29 -16.78 5.70
N LEU A 202 9.43 -15.80 5.39
CA LEU A 202 8.01 -15.74 5.76
C LEU A 202 7.14 -16.47 4.74
N GLY A 203 7.73 -17.22 3.81
CA GLY A 203 7.02 -17.94 2.74
C GLY A 203 6.01 -19.00 3.21
N ALA A 204 5.98 -19.30 4.52
CA ALA A 204 4.99 -20.18 5.16
C ALA A 204 3.84 -19.43 5.85
N LEU A 205 3.81 -18.09 5.84
CA LEU A 205 2.73 -17.33 6.46
C LEU A 205 1.40 -17.57 5.72
N PRO A 206 0.27 -17.72 6.43
CA PRO A 206 -1.02 -17.83 5.77
C PRO A 206 -1.34 -16.55 5.00
N THR A 207 -1.84 -16.73 3.78
CA THR A 207 -2.13 -15.63 2.87
C THR A 207 -3.26 -14.75 3.40
N ALA A 208 -3.01 -13.44 3.48
CA ALA A 208 -4.04 -12.42 3.69
C ALA A 208 -3.89 -11.33 2.63
N ALA A 209 -4.93 -10.51 2.47
CA ALA A 209 -4.85 -9.30 1.67
C ALA A 209 -3.92 -8.28 2.35
N ASP A 210 -3.33 -7.41 1.54
CA ASP A 210 -2.60 -6.25 2.03
C ASP A 210 -3.55 -5.15 2.52
N ILE A 211 -3.01 -4.25 3.32
CA ILE A 211 -3.67 -3.01 3.69
C ILE A 211 -3.75 -2.12 2.44
N ALA A 212 -4.97 -1.73 2.07
CA ALA A 212 -5.24 -0.95 0.88
C ALA A 212 -5.05 0.56 1.11
N LYS A 213 -5.29 1.07 2.32
CA LYS A 213 -5.27 2.51 2.61
C LYS A 213 -3.90 3.14 2.35
N TYR A 214 -2.82 2.50 2.80
CA TYR A 214 -1.44 2.92 2.57
C TYR A 214 -0.47 1.77 2.85
N GLN A 215 0.77 1.93 2.38
CA GLN A 215 1.86 0.96 2.59
C GLN A 215 3.10 1.65 3.13
N TYR A 216 3.84 0.99 4.02
CA TYR A 216 5.16 1.44 4.44
C TYR A 216 6.17 1.41 3.28
N PRO A 217 7.06 2.41 3.12
CA PRO A 217 7.25 3.59 3.98
C PRO A 217 6.43 4.82 3.56
N TYR A 218 5.48 4.68 2.64
CA TYR A 218 4.66 5.76 2.08
C TYR A 218 3.48 6.11 2.99
N THR A 219 3.79 6.57 4.19
CA THR A 219 2.81 7.07 5.19
C THR A 219 2.97 8.57 5.38
N LEU A 220 1.98 9.26 5.97
CA LEU A 220 2.09 10.68 6.28
C LEU A 220 3.36 11.04 7.09
N VAL A 221 3.81 10.12 7.95
CA VAL A 221 5.02 10.29 8.80
C VAL A 221 6.26 9.61 8.23
N GLY A 222 6.19 9.12 6.99
CA GLY A 222 7.27 8.38 6.32
C GLY A 222 7.61 7.09 7.08
N PRO A 223 8.90 6.77 7.29
CA PRO A 223 9.30 5.58 8.04
C PRO A 223 9.13 5.74 9.56
N ARG A 224 8.94 6.97 10.05
CA ARG A 224 8.89 7.31 11.49
C ARG A 224 7.51 7.01 12.08
N LEU A 225 7.16 5.73 12.16
CA LEU A 225 5.79 5.29 12.48
C LEU A 225 5.34 5.62 13.92
N PHE A 226 6.26 5.82 14.87
CA PHE A 226 5.93 5.88 16.28
C PHE A 226 6.00 7.30 16.83
N ARG A 227 4.92 7.74 17.45
CA ARG A 227 4.87 8.97 18.23
C ARG A 227 5.69 8.81 19.51
N VAL A 228 6.56 9.79 19.78
CA VAL A 228 7.47 9.82 20.95
C VAL A 228 7.34 11.08 21.80
N LYS A 229 6.54 12.07 21.36
CA LYS A 229 6.16 13.24 22.16
C LYS A 229 4.65 13.29 22.34
N GLU A 230 4.19 13.57 23.55
CA GLU A 230 2.76 13.68 23.85
C GLU A 230 2.10 14.90 23.17
N GLY A 231 0.77 14.94 23.18
CA GLY A 231 -0.01 16.07 22.67
C GLY A 231 -0.87 15.72 21.46
N ARG A 232 -1.78 16.63 21.12
CA ARG A 232 -2.60 16.54 19.89
C ARG A 232 -1.70 16.65 18.67
N PHE A 233 -2.11 16.04 17.57
CA PHE A 233 -1.35 16.15 16.33
C PHE A 233 -1.32 17.60 15.83
N ALA A 234 -0.15 18.05 15.40
CA ALA A 234 0.04 19.30 14.70
C ALA A 234 0.90 19.10 13.43
N PRO A 235 0.73 19.91 12.37
CA PRO A 235 1.53 19.76 11.14
C PRO A 235 3.04 19.80 11.36
N ALA A 236 3.53 20.55 12.36
CA ALA A 236 4.94 20.60 12.72
C ALA A 236 5.50 19.24 13.18
N ASP A 237 4.66 18.36 13.73
CA ASP A 237 5.02 17.02 14.21
C ASP A 237 5.66 16.16 13.11
N LEU A 238 5.30 16.43 11.85
CA LEU A 238 5.85 15.75 10.68
C LEU A 238 7.35 16.04 10.47
N SER A 239 7.93 17.03 11.14
CA SER A 239 9.32 17.44 10.92
C SER A 239 10.13 17.68 12.20
N ASP A 240 9.49 17.80 13.37
CA ASP A 240 10.15 18.23 14.60
C ASP A 240 10.70 17.08 15.48
N GLY A 241 10.59 15.83 15.01
CA GLY A 241 10.98 14.63 15.74
C GLY A 241 9.92 14.12 16.73
N THR A 242 8.67 14.58 16.64
CA THR A 242 7.53 13.99 17.37
C THR A 242 7.27 12.55 16.97
N PHE A 243 7.58 12.20 15.73
CA PHE A 243 7.54 10.85 15.20
C PHE A 243 8.96 10.31 14.99
N ALA A 244 9.18 9.02 15.29
CA ALA A 244 10.46 8.32 15.15
C ALA A 244 10.28 6.86 14.69
N GLU A 245 11.35 6.26 14.16
CA GLU A 245 11.42 4.82 13.85
C GLU A 245 11.64 3.97 15.11
N PHE A 246 12.20 4.58 16.16
CA PHE A 246 12.48 3.96 17.44
C PHE A 246 11.54 4.50 18.53
N ALA A 247 11.01 3.60 19.35
CA ALA A 247 10.30 3.89 20.58
C ALA A 247 10.48 2.71 21.54
N ASP A 248 10.71 3.00 22.82
CA ASP A 248 10.69 1.96 23.85
C ASP A 248 9.27 1.46 24.12
N VAL A 249 9.14 0.34 24.82
CA VAL A 249 7.83 -0.31 25.02
C VAL A 249 6.86 0.57 25.81
N LYS A 250 7.36 1.41 26.73
CA LYS A 250 6.51 2.36 27.46
C LYS A 250 5.92 3.39 26.50
N THR A 251 6.75 3.96 25.64
CA THR A 251 6.37 4.98 24.66
C THR A 251 5.45 4.40 23.61
N LEU A 252 5.73 3.20 23.09
CA LEU A 252 4.83 2.48 22.19
C LEU A 252 3.43 2.35 22.78
N VAL A 253 3.32 1.80 24.00
CA VAL A 253 2.01 1.53 24.58
C VAL A 253 1.27 2.80 25.00
N LEU A 254 1.97 3.77 25.59
CA LEU A 254 1.32 4.98 26.12
C LEU A 254 1.00 6.05 25.06
N ALA A 255 1.80 6.15 23.99
CA ALA A 255 1.61 7.17 22.95
C ALA A 255 1.03 6.61 21.64
N ASN A 256 1.09 5.30 21.40
CA ASN A 256 0.68 4.70 20.12
C ASN A 256 -0.42 3.64 20.27
N ALA A 257 -0.91 3.42 21.49
CA ALA A 257 -2.01 2.52 21.78
C ALA A 257 -2.98 3.14 22.80
N HIS A 258 -4.19 2.61 22.86
CA HIS A 258 -5.21 2.99 23.83
C HIS A 258 -5.60 1.80 24.70
N PHE A 259 -5.98 2.08 25.95
CA PHE A 259 -6.42 1.07 26.89
C PHE A 259 -7.75 0.43 26.44
N VAL A 260 -7.83 -0.90 26.55
CA VAL A 260 -9.01 -1.69 26.22
C VAL A 260 -9.68 -2.22 27.50
N SER A 261 -8.94 -2.96 28.32
CA SER A 261 -9.49 -3.64 29.50
C SER A 261 -8.39 -4.18 30.41
N ARG A 262 -8.72 -4.45 31.68
CA ARG A 262 -7.90 -5.31 32.57
C ARG A 262 -8.33 -6.77 32.57
N ASP A 263 -9.29 -7.14 31.70
CA ASP A 263 -9.73 -8.51 31.50
C ASP A 263 -9.18 -9.03 30.17
N VAL A 264 -8.26 -10.00 30.22
CA VAL A 264 -7.61 -10.56 29.03
C VAL A 264 -8.60 -11.22 28.07
N ARG A 265 -9.79 -11.64 28.53
CA ARG A 265 -10.85 -12.19 27.67
C ARG A 265 -11.43 -11.17 26.70
N ARG A 266 -11.10 -9.88 26.87
CA ARG A 266 -11.49 -8.78 25.98
C ARG A 266 -10.42 -8.47 24.93
N ALA A 267 -9.28 -9.16 24.96
CA ALA A 267 -8.23 -8.99 23.97
C ALA A 267 -8.67 -9.55 22.61
N LEU A 268 -8.28 -8.85 21.55
CA LEU A 268 -8.37 -9.30 20.17
C LEU A 268 -6.97 -9.54 19.60
N PRO A 269 -6.80 -10.43 18.61
CA PRO A 269 -5.50 -10.65 17.95
C PRO A 269 -4.79 -9.33 17.60
N GLY A 270 -3.54 -9.20 18.04
CA GLY A 270 -2.69 -8.02 17.87
C GLY A 270 -2.79 -6.98 18.97
N ASP A 271 -3.66 -7.17 19.97
CA ASP A 271 -3.66 -6.34 21.18
C ASP A 271 -2.42 -6.67 22.05
N LEU A 272 -2.03 -5.70 22.88
CA LEU A 272 -0.82 -5.72 23.69
C LEU A 272 -1.16 -6.01 25.15
N ILE A 273 -0.52 -7.00 25.76
CA ILE A 273 -0.60 -7.30 27.18
C ILE A 273 0.54 -6.57 27.89
N PHE A 274 0.23 -5.50 28.62
CA PHE A 274 1.23 -4.57 29.15
C PHE A 274 1.46 -4.73 30.65
N PHE A 275 2.73 -4.74 31.05
CA PHE A 275 3.18 -4.90 32.42
C PHE A 275 4.15 -3.80 32.85
N ARG A 276 4.21 -3.57 34.17
CA ARG A 276 5.27 -2.83 34.84
C ARG A 276 5.89 -3.68 35.96
N GLN A 277 7.18 -4.00 35.83
CA GLN A 277 8.00 -4.75 36.78
C GLN A 277 9.02 -3.80 37.43
N THR A 278 8.73 -3.31 38.64
CA THR A 278 9.55 -2.29 39.32
C THR A 278 10.96 -2.75 39.72
N GLU A 279 11.22 -4.04 39.69
CA GLU A 279 12.51 -4.65 40.08
C GLU A 279 13.50 -4.77 38.90
N GLN A 280 13.07 -4.46 37.68
CA GLN A 280 13.90 -4.58 36.47
C GLN A 280 14.49 -3.24 36.04
N ARG A 281 15.66 -3.29 35.38
CA ARG A 281 16.33 -2.08 34.82
C ARG A 281 15.45 -1.36 33.80
N SER A 282 14.76 -2.12 32.94
CA SER A 282 13.68 -1.61 32.10
C SER A 282 12.36 -2.11 32.70
N PRO A 283 11.61 -1.26 33.42
CA PRO A 283 10.50 -1.74 34.23
C PRO A 283 9.25 -2.01 33.41
N PHE A 284 9.23 -1.80 32.10
CA PHE A 284 8.05 -2.02 31.27
C PHE A 284 8.26 -3.20 30.35
N HIS A 285 7.20 -3.98 30.15
CA HIS A 285 7.23 -5.14 29.28
C HIS A 285 5.87 -5.31 28.60
N SER A 286 5.88 -5.70 27.34
CA SER A 286 4.66 -5.95 26.58
C SER A 286 4.75 -7.26 25.83
N MET A 287 3.63 -7.95 25.76
CA MET A 287 3.45 -9.18 24.99
C MET A 287 2.39 -8.95 23.92
N VAL A 288 2.47 -9.67 22.81
CA VAL A 288 1.45 -9.70 21.76
C VAL A 288 0.45 -10.80 22.08
N PHE A 289 -0.83 -10.45 22.21
CA PHE A 289 -1.90 -11.44 22.19
C PHE A 289 -2.14 -11.85 20.74
N VAL A 290 -1.74 -13.07 20.39
CA VAL A 290 -1.92 -13.64 19.04
C VAL A 290 -3.36 -14.11 18.88
N GLY A 291 -3.96 -14.62 19.95
CA GLY A 291 -5.23 -15.36 19.86
C GLY A 291 -4.99 -16.73 19.22
N ARG A 292 -5.96 -17.23 18.46
CA ARG A 292 -5.81 -18.49 17.73
C ARG A 292 -4.63 -18.40 16.76
N SER A 293 -3.72 -19.34 16.88
CA SER A 293 -2.51 -19.37 16.07
C SER A 293 -2.80 -19.72 14.62
N ASN A 294 -1.99 -19.13 13.74
CA ASN A 294 -1.94 -19.44 12.32
C ASN A 294 -1.13 -20.71 11.99
N PHE A 295 -0.31 -21.19 12.93
CA PHE A 295 0.63 -22.31 12.73
C PHE A 295 0.29 -23.55 13.55
N SER A 296 -0.52 -23.41 14.60
CA SER A 296 -0.88 -24.53 15.46
C SER A 296 -2.36 -24.48 15.84
N PRO A 297 -3.14 -25.56 15.64
CA PRO A 297 -4.50 -25.61 16.13
C PRO A 297 -4.51 -25.62 17.67
N GLY A 298 -5.53 -25.03 18.29
CA GLY A 298 -5.74 -25.09 19.74
C GLY A 298 -5.99 -23.74 20.41
N ASP A 299 -5.41 -23.59 21.59
CA ASP A 299 -5.58 -22.45 22.52
C ASP A 299 -5.20 -21.09 21.91
N ASP A 300 -5.60 -20.01 22.59
CA ASP A 300 -5.07 -18.68 22.32
C ASP A 300 -3.60 -18.59 22.76
N TRP A 301 -2.78 -17.91 21.96
CA TRP A 301 -1.34 -17.78 22.16
C TRP A 301 -0.92 -16.36 22.51
N VAL A 302 0.20 -16.27 23.22
CA VAL A 302 0.90 -15.03 23.54
C VAL A 302 2.34 -15.16 23.09
N VAL A 303 2.86 -14.12 22.45
CA VAL A 303 4.24 -14.05 21.98
C VAL A 303 4.93 -12.81 22.52
N TYR A 304 6.18 -12.95 22.97
CA TYR A 304 6.97 -11.84 23.49
C TYR A 304 8.46 -12.15 23.47
N HIS A 305 9.29 -11.11 23.39
CA HIS A 305 10.73 -11.22 23.61
C HIS A 305 11.04 -11.00 25.10
N THR A 306 11.79 -11.89 25.74
CA THR A 306 12.07 -11.83 27.21
C THR A 306 12.87 -10.59 27.63
N GLY A 307 13.59 -10.01 26.67
CA GLY A 307 14.50 -8.88 26.88
C GLY A 307 15.87 -9.37 27.38
N PRO A 308 16.91 -8.54 27.22
CA PRO A 308 18.25 -8.87 27.68
C PRO A 308 18.37 -8.69 29.20
N ASP A 309 19.17 -9.54 29.85
CA ASP A 309 19.50 -9.41 31.29
C ASP A 309 20.91 -8.86 31.55
N GLY A 310 21.61 -8.48 30.48
CA GLY A 310 22.99 -7.97 30.50
C GLY A 310 24.05 -9.06 30.23
N SER A 311 23.75 -10.33 30.52
CA SER A 311 24.61 -11.48 30.22
C SER A 311 24.06 -12.35 29.10
N TRP A 312 22.74 -12.35 28.93
CA TRP A 312 21.99 -13.08 27.93
C TRP A 312 21.15 -12.10 27.10
N PRO A 313 21.13 -12.23 25.75
CA PRO A 313 20.41 -11.31 24.87
C PRO A 313 18.88 -11.41 24.98
N GLY A 314 18.36 -12.50 25.55
CA GLY A 314 16.95 -12.81 25.52
C GLY A 314 16.58 -13.77 24.39
N GLU A 315 15.32 -14.19 24.38
CA GLU A 315 14.72 -14.98 23.32
C GLU A 315 13.27 -14.56 23.10
N ILE A 316 12.70 -14.96 21.95
CA ILE A 316 11.26 -14.87 21.75
C ILE A 316 10.61 -16.13 22.29
N ARG A 317 9.60 -15.94 23.14
CA ARG A 317 8.77 -17.01 23.69
C ARG A 317 7.39 -16.94 23.08
N ARG A 318 6.86 -18.13 22.79
CA ARG A 318 5.49 -18.38 22.39
C ARG A 318 4.86 -19.34 23.39
N VAL A 319 3.82 -18.89 24.09
CA VAL A 319 3.19 -19.66 25.17
C VAL A 319 1.66 -19.64 25.03
N PRO A 320 0.96 -20.72 25.41
CA PRO A 320 -0.49 -20.67 25.54
C PRO A 320 -0.89 -19.60 26.56
N LEU A 321 -1.95 -18.84 26.29
CA LEU A 321 -2.51 -17.89 27.24
C LEU A 321 -2.90 -18.58 28.55
N SER A 322 -3.41 -19.81 28.47
CA SER A 322 -3.73 -20.67 29.62
C SER A 322 -2.52 -20.88 30.54
N SER A 323 -1.33 -21.12 29.96
CA SER A 323 -0.06 -21.23 30.71
C SER A 323 0.38 -19.90 31.30
N LEU A 324 0.24 -18.78 30.58
CA LEU A 324 0.57 -17.45 31.10
C LEU A 324 -0.31 -17.04 32.29
N LEU A 325 -1.60 -17.40 32.25
CA LEU A 325 -2.53 -17.17 33.36
C LEU A 325 -2.13 -17.95 34.63
N GLN A 326 -1.43 -19.07 34.46
CA GLN A 326 -0.93 -19.93 35.54
C GLN A 326 0.57 -19.76 35.80
N HIS A 327 1.19 -18.70 35.28
CA HIS A 327 2.63 -18.49 35.37
C HIS A 327 3.14 -18.62 36.82
N PRO A 328 4.22 -19.37 37.10
CA PRO A 328 4.67 -19.63 38.48
C PRO A 328 4.87 -18.34 39.28
N ASP A 329 5.49 -17.35 38.65
CA ASP A 329 5.63 -16.01 39.21
C ASP A 329 4.38 -15.17 38.93
N ALA A 330 3.65 -14.83 40.00
CA ALA A 330 2.35 -14.16 39.94
C ALA A 330 2.40 -12.76 39.31
N ARG A 331 3.57 -12.09 39.30
CA ARG A 331 3.71 -10.76 38.70
C ARG A 331 3.54 -10.74 37.18
N TRP A 332 3.64 -11.91 36.54
CA TRP A 332 3.45 -12.09 35.10
C TRP A 332 2.06 -12.55 34.69
N ARG A 333 1.15 -12.81 35.64
CA ARG A 333 -0.20 -13.26 35.33
C ARG A 333 -1.06 -12.06 34.89
N PRO A 334 -1.68 -12.05 33.68
CA PRO A 334 -2.51 -10.94 33.20
C PRO A 334 -3.92 -11.00 33.83
N LEU A 335 -3.98 -10.92 35.15
CA LEU A 335 -5.20 -10.98 35.95
C LEU A 335 -5.58 -9.57 36.44
N PRO A 336 -6.88 -9.21 36.49
CA PRO A 336 -7.33 -7.90 36.92
C PRO A 336 -6.73 -7.43 38.27
N GLY A 337 -6.54 -8.36 39.22
CA GLY A 337 -5.98 -8.08 40.54
C GLY A 337 -4.44 -7.96 40.60
N ASN A 338 -3.71 -8.34 39.55
CA ASN A 338 -2.26 -8.18 39.52
C ASN A 338 -1.89 -6.72 39.26
N ARG A 339 -1.24 -6.06 40.24
CA ARG A 339 -0.82 -4.65 40.13
C ARG A 339 0.27 -4.40 39.08
N ASN A 340 1.05 -5.42 38.74
CA ASN A 340 2.08 -5.32 37.70
C ASN A 340 1.46 -5.38 36.30
N PHE A 341 0.29 -6.02 36.15
CA PHE A 341 -0.45 -6.01 34.89
C PHE A 341 -1.17 -4.66 34.76
N LEU A 342 -0.81 -3.87 33.76
CA LEU A 342 -1.39 -2.55 33.53
C LEU A 342 -2.66 -2.62 32.69
N GLY A 343 -2.76 -3.62 31.81
CA GLY A 343 -3.96 -3.91 31.05
C GLY A 343 -3.66 -4.39 29.64
N ILE A 344 -4.74 -4.56 28.88
CA ILE A 344 -4.74 -4.79 27.45
C ILE A 344 -4.83 -3.45 26.74
N TYR A 345 -3.96 -3.24 25.76
CA TYR A 345 -3.91 -2.04 24.94
C TYR A 345 -4.04 -2.40 23.47
N ARG A 346 -4.56 -1.49 22.66
CA ARG A 346 -4.74 -1.68 21.22
C ARG A 346 -4.12 -0.53 20.47
N TRP A 347 -3.39 -0.85 19.40
CA TRP A 347 -2.77 0.15 18.54
C TRP A 347 -3.76 1.21 18.08
N ASN A 348 -3.33 2.48 18.09
CA ASN A 348 -4.15 3.61 17.69
C ASN A 348 -4.56 3.54 16.21
N THR A 349 -3.74 2.90 15.36
CA THR A 349 -4.11 2.63 13.96
C THR A 349 -5.37 1.76 13.83
N LEU A 350 -5.73 0.97 14.86
CA LEU A 350 -6.92 0.13 14.89
C LEU A 350 -8.11 0.76 15.63
N ARG A 351 -7.98 2.02 16.07
CA ARG A 351 -9.00 2.70 16.86
C ARG A 351 -10.14 3.18 15.96
N GLU A 352 -11.36 2.84 16.35
CA GLU A 352 -12.59 3.15 15.60
C GLU A 352 -13.31 4.34 16.23
N ALA A 353 -13.92 5.20 15.41
CA ALA A 353 -14.86 6.19 15.90
C ALA A 353 -16.12 5.44 16.36
N ASN A 354 -16.59 5.73 17.59
CA ASN A 354 -17.78 5.11 18.15
C ASN A 354 -19.05 5.51 17.42
#